data_AF-A0A1M3G241-F1
#
_entry.id   AF-A0A1M3G241-F1
#
_cell.length_a   1.000
_cell.length_b   1.000
_cell.length_c   1.000
_cell.angle_alpha   90.00
_cell.angle_beta   90.00
_cell.angle_gamma   90.00
#
_symmetry.space_group_name_H-M   'P 1'
#
loop_
_entity.id
_entity.type
_entity.pdbx_description
1 polymer ?
#
loop_
_entity_poly.entity_id
_entity_poly.type
_entity_poly.pdbx_seq_one_letter_code
_entity_poly.pdbx_strand_id
1 'polypeptide(L)'
;MRYLFYVLCCMVFPFALQAQIPLTVAPSGGNRKASVSERIGLTDVTIHYDRPGVKGREGKIWGVLVHTGFADQGFGSSKAAPWRAGANENTTIEFTRPVKIEGQPISAGKYGFFIAYGPDECILIFSRNADSWGSYYYNPAEDALRVTVKPVALTESVEWLKYEFNAFAENKAQVALKWEKLSIPFTIETDYVNDQLESFRKELRQEKGFTWESWNMAANWCLQRNVNLGQALAWADSANSPTFGGDRIFATYSVKAAILQKMGKQEEAAQLMQKGLPLASMQEVHNYGRQLLQQKQHAAALEVFKQNLKAHPGQFTTLVGMCRGLSANGDLKQALKFARQALPLAPDAVNKTAVQGMIEKLERKEAVN
;
A
#
# COMPACT_ATOMS: atom_id res chain seq x y z
N MET A 1 -65.87 68.11 -29.45
CA MET A 1 -64.46 68.07 -29.89
C MET A 1 -63.87 66.73 -29.44
N ARG A 2 -63.36 65.94 -30.40
CA ARG A 2 -62.69 64.65 -30.20
C ARG A 2 -61.29 64.88 -29.62
N TYR A 3 -60.87 64.15 -28.59
CA TYR A 3 -59.46 63.83 -28.41
C TYR A 3 -59.27 62.39 -27.90
N LEU A 4 -58.44 61.69 -28.67
CA LEU A 4 -58.12 60.27 -28.68
C LEU A 4 -56.86 60.10 -27.83
N PHE A 5 -56.91 59.36 -26.71
CA PHE A 5 -55.73 59.11 -25.89
C PHE A 5 -55.00 57.85 -26.42
N TYR A 6 -53.85 58.05 -27.04
CA TYR A 6 -52.93 56.98 -27.45
C TYR A 6 -52.12 56.49 -26.24
N VAL A 7 -52.15 55.17 -26.04
CA VAL A 7 -51.28 54.44 -25.11
C VAL A 7 -49.87 54.37 -25.70
N LEU A 8 -48.90 55.01 -25.05
CA LEU A 8 -47.48 54.86 -25.38
C LEU A 8 -46.87 53.81 -24.44
N CYS A 9 -46.73 52.58 -24.93
CA CYS A 9 -46.07 51.49 -24.22
C CYS A 9 -44.55 51.66 -24.38
N CYS A 10 -43.88 52.21 -23.35
CA CYS A 10 -42.42 52.31 -23.31
C CYS A 10 -41.82 50.90 -23.09
N MET A 11 -41.28 50.29 -24.15
CA MET A 11 -40.42 49.11 -24.02
C MET A 11 -39.11 49.51 -23.32
N VAL A 12 -38.95 49.08 -22.07
CA VAL A 12 -37.67 49.12 -21.37
C VAL A 12 -36.82 47.96 -21.89
N PHE A 13 -35.83 48.26 -22.73
CA PHE A 13 -34.78 47.31 -23.09
C PHE A 13 -33.83 47.17 -21.89
N PRO A 14 -33.67 45.98 -21.28
CA PRO A 14 -32.60 45.76 -20.31
C PRO A 14 -31.25 45.83 -21.03
N PHE A 15 -30.46 46.87 -20.70
CA PHE A 15 -29.02 46.86 -20.97
C PHE A 15 -28.40 45.70 -20.21
N ALA A 16 -28.05 44.62 -20.92
CA ALA A 16 -27.19 43.60 -20.37
C ALA A 16 -25.79 44.20 -20.20
N LEU A 17 -25.42 44.53 -18.96
CA LEU A 17 -24.03 44.70 -18.58
C LEU A 17 -23.31 43.38 -18.87
N GLN A 18 -22.55 43.33 -19.96
CA GLN A 18 -21.58 42.27 -20.14
C GLN A 18 -20.50 42.44 -19.07
N ALA A 19 -20.62 41.68 -17.98
CA ALA A 19 -19.47 41.38 -17.15
C ALA A 19 -18.42 40.73 -18.05
N GLN A 20 -17.29 41.42 -18.26
CA GLN A 20 -16.12 40.80 -18.87
C GLN A 20 -15.67 39.70 -17.91
N ILE A 21 -16.00 38.45 -18.24
CA ILE A 21 -15.38 37.27 -17.64
C ILE A 21 -13.88 37.41 -17.98
N PRO A 22 -12.97 37.58 -17.01
CA PRO A 22 -11.55 37.62 -17.35
C PRO A 22 -11.18 36.28 -18.01
N LEU A 23 -10.52 36.37 -19.16
CA LEU A 23 -9.99 35.21 -19.87
C LEU A 23 -9.04 34.43 -18.96
N THR A 24 -9.09 33.10 -19.02
CA THR A 24 -8.13 32.23 -18.32
C THR A 24 -6.72 32.51 -18.85
N VAL A 25 -5.91 33.22 -18.07
CA VAL A 25 -4.49 33.49 -18.35
C VAL A 25 -3.59 32.64 -17.45
N ALA A 26 -2.39 32.33 -17.94
CA ALA A 26 -1.40 31.60 -17.15
C ALA A 26 -1.05 32.37 -15.85
N PRO A 27 -0.70 31.68 -14.76
CA PRO A 27 -0.33 32.32 -13.49
C PRO A 27 0.77 33.38 -13.70
N SER A 28 0.53 34.58 -13.18
CA SER A 28 1.50 35.69 -13.24
C SER A 28 2.64 35.48 -12.24
N GLY A 29 3.77 36.18 -12.43
CA GLY A 29 4.91 36.16 -11.48
C GLY A 29 5.98 35.09 -11.73
N GLY A 30 5.82 34.24 -12.75
CA GLY A 30 6.86 33.31 -13.21
C GLY A 30 7.16 32.14 -12.26
N ASN A 31 6.28 31.88 -11.28
CA ASN A 31 6.26 30.67 -10.47
C ASN A 31 5.26 29.70 -11.13
N ARG A 32 5.69 28.47 -11.40
CA ARG A 32 4.82 27.48 -12.04
C ARG A 32 4.07 26.70 -10.97
N LYS A 33 2.78 26.42 -11.20
CA LYS A 33 2.01 25.48 -10.40
C LYS A 33 2.51 24.06 -10.66
N ALA A 34 2.53 23.25 -9.61
CA ALA A 34 3.03 21.90 -9.62
C ALA A 34 2.27 21.03 -8.64
N SER A 35 2.26 19.73 -8.91
CA SER A 35 1.83 18.73 -7.96
C SER A 35 2.70 17.50 -8.01
N VAL A 36 2.71 16.75 -6.91
CA VAL A 36 3.25 15.39 -6.83
C VAL A 36 2.25 14.56 -6.03
N SER A 37 2.04 13.31 -6.42
CA SER A 37 1.14 12.39 -5.76
C SER A 37 1.77 11.01 -5.70
N GLU A 38 1.51 10.29 -4.62
CA GLU A 38 2.04 8.96 -4.37
C GLU A 38 1.09 8.14 -3.50
N ARG A 39 1.04 6.82 -3.74
CA ARG A 39 0.22 5.91 -2.93
C ARG A 39 1.09 5.16 -1.92
N ILE A 40 0.80 5.34 -0.64
CA ILE A 40 1.47 4.66 0.49
C ILE A 40 0.47 3.69 1.12
N GLY A 41 0.67 2.38 0.93
CA GLY A 41 -0.34 1.38 1.28
C GLY A 41 -1.63 1.59 0.47
N LEU A 42 -2.74 1.94 1.13
CA LEU A 42 -4.02 2.29 0.50
C LEU A 42 -4.34 3.80 0.54
N THR A 43 -3.38 4.63 0.96
CA THR A 43 -3.57 6.07 1.12
C THR A 43 -2.89 6.83 0.00
N ASP A 44 -3.64 7.70 -0.66
CA ASP A 44 -3.08 8.64 -1.63
C ASP A 44 -2.66 9.90 -0.89
N VAL A 45 -1.42 10.32 -1.13
CA VAL A 45 -0.85 11.57 -0.62
C VAL A 45 -0.62 12.50 -1.79
N THR A 46 -1.24 13.67 -1.77
CA THR A 46 -1.09 14.65 -2.87
C THR A 46 -0.60 15.98 -2.32
N ILE A 47 0.42 16.56 -2.95
CA ILE A 47 0.96 17.88 -2.62
C ILE A 47 0.77 18.79 -3.82
N HIS A 48 0.07 19.91 -3.64
CA HIS A 48 -0.06 20.99 -4.62
C HIS A 48 0.71 22.22 -4.15
N TYR A 49 1.55 22.77 -5.01
CA TYR A 49 2.44 23.87 -4.66
C TYR A 49 2.80 24.71 -5.89
N ASP A 50 3.20 25.96 -5.64
CA ASP A 50 3.83 26.82 -6.62
C ASP A 50 5.34 26.82 -6.38
N ARG A 51 6.12 26.53 -7.43
CA ARG A 51 7.57 26.37 -7.34
C ARG A 51 8.33 27.67 -7.68
N PRO A 52 8.84 28.42 -6.68
CA PRO A 52 9.78 29.52 -6.95
C PRO A 52 11.14 28.99 -7.41
N GLY A 53 11.84 29.82 -8.19
CA GLY A 53 13.22 29.58 -8.62
C GLY A 53 14.23 30.32 -7.74
N VAL A 54 15.44 29.79 -7.60
CA VAL A 54 16.56 30.50 -6.94
C VAL A 54 16.89 31.77 -7.72
N LYS A 55 17.00 31.68 -9.06
CA LYS A 55 17.19 32.81 -9.97
C LYS A 55 18.40 33.70 -9.59
N GLY A 56 19.54 33.09 -9.29
CA GLY A 56 20.79 33.80 -8.96
C GLY A 56 20.83 34.39 -7.54
N ARG A 57 19.97 33.89 -6.63
CA ARG A 57 19.89 34.32 -5.22
C ARG A 57 20.45 33.27 -4.26
N GLU A 58 21.47 32.54 -4.70
CA GLU A 58 22.19 31.57 -3.86
C GLU A 58 22.69 32.25 -2.58
N GLY A 59 22.53 31.59 -1.44
CA GLY A 59 22.82 32.09 -0.09
C GLY A 59 21.82 33.12 0.44
N LYS A 60 20.78 33.49 -0.34
CA LYS A 60 19.78 34.50 0.03
C LYS A 60 18.35 33.96 0.03
N ILE A 61 18.18 32.63 -0.08
CA ILE A 61 16.86 32.00 0.04
C ILE A 61 16.50 31.83 1.50
N TRP A 62 17.27 31.03 2.22
CA TRP A 62 16.99 30.67 3.62
C TRP A 62 17.49 31.73 4.59
N GLY A 63 16.66 32.15 5.55
CA GLY A 63 16.95 33.21 6.51
C GLY A 63 16.81 34.64 5.96
N VAL A 64 16.51 34.80 4.66
CA VAL A 64 16.32 36.11 4.01
C VAL A 64 14.98 36.15 3.28
N LEU A 65 14.85 35.43 2.15
CA LEU A 65 13.59 35.34 1.41
C LEU A 65 12.58 34.50 2.18
N VAL A 66 13.01 33.35 2.70
CA VAL A 66 12.30 32.54 3.67
C VAL A 66 12.79 32.97 5.05
N HIS A 67 11.96 33.72 5.77
CA HIS A 67 12.29 34.18 7.11
C HIS A 67 12.42 33.01 8.09
N THR A 68 13.23 33.19 9.12
CA THR A 68 13.34 32.24 10.24
C THR A 68 12.06 32.29 11.08
N GLY A 69 11.57 31.13 11.50
CA GLY A 69 10.42 30.97 12.39
C GLY A 69 9.15 31.60 11.83
N PHE A 70 8.65 32.59 12.55
CA PHE A 70 7.41 33.32 12.24
C PHE A 70 7.75 34.80 12.03
N ALA A 71 7.09 35.45 11.07
CA ALA A 71 7.29 36.87 10.79
C ALA A 71 5.95 37.61 10.59
N ASP A 72 5.91 38.89 10.95
CA ASP A 72 4.88 39.81 10.47
C ASP A 72 5.22 40.19 9.01
N GLN A 73 4.36 39.81 8.08
CA GLN A 73 4.53 40.14 6.67
C GLN A 73 4.05 41.56 6.32
N GLY A 74 3.56 42.32 7.30
CA GLY A 74 3.06 43.68 7.12
C GLY A 74 1.72 43.77 6.37
N PHE A 75 1.07 42.62 6.13
CA PHE A 75 -0.20 42.50 5.41
C PHE A 75 -1.01 41.31 5.92
N GLY A 76 -2.34 41.42 5.86
CA GLY A 76 -3.28 40.43 6.40
C GLY A 76 -3.48 40.51 7.92
N SER A 77 -4.22 39.55 8.47
CA SER A 77 -4.56 39.50 9.89
C SER A 77 -3.47 38.88 10.76
N SER A 78 -2.55 38.11 10.19
CA SER A 78 -1.50 37.41 10.94
C SER A 78 -0.31 38.32 11.22
N LYS A 79 0.10 38.36 12.49
CA LYS A 79 1.30 39.11 12.96
C LYS A 79 2.50 38.22 13.23
N ALA A 80 2.33 36.91 13.12
CA ALA A 80 3.36 35.91 13.28
C ALA A 80 3.00 34.73 12.38
N ALA A 81 3.41 34.82 11.12
CA ALA A 81 3.08 33.84 10.10
C ALA A 81 4.31 32.99 9.75
N PRO A 82 4.16 31.66 9.59
CA PRO A 82 5.20 30.80 9.03
C PRO A 82 5.30 30.97 7.51
N TRP A 83 6.32 30.38 6.90
CA TRP A 83 6.46 30.36 5.45
C TRP A 83 5.48 29.35 4.83
N ARG A 84 4.84 29.75 3.72
CA ARG A 84 3.86 28.95 2.93
C ARG A 84 4.42 27.73 2.19
N ALA A 85 5.67 27.37 2.46
CA ALA A 85 6.38 26.23 1.88
C ALA A 85 6.34 26.17 0.33
N GLY A 86 6.28 27.34 -0.31
CA GLY A 86 6.05 27.52 -1.74
C GLY A 86 5.96 29.01 -2.08
N ALA A 87 5.27 29.35 -3.16
CA ALA A 87 4.99 30.72 -3.57
C ALA A 87 3.48 30.95 -3.80
N ASN A 88 3.06 32.20 -4.02
CA ASN A 88 1.67 32.56 -4.32
C ASN A 88 0.66 32.04 -3.26
N GLU A 89 -0.25 31.14 -3.64
CA GLU A 89 -1.19 30.45 -2.76
C GLU A 89 -0.47 29.57 -1.72
N ASN A 90 -1.20 29.13 -0.68
CA ASN A 90 -0.63 28.18 0.27
C ASN A 90 -0.33 26.84 -0.42
N THR A 91 0.80 26.23 -0.07
CA THR A 91 1.02 24.81 -0.40
C THR A 91 -0.05 23.99 0.30
N THR A 92 -0.57 22.96 -0.35
CA THR A 92 -1.52 22.03 0.27
C THR A 92 -1.00 20.62 0.23
N ILE A 93 -1.30 19.86 1.27
CA ILE A 93 -1.03 18.43 1.38
C ILE A 93 -2.32 17.71 1.77
N GLU A 94 -2.67 16.68 1.02
CA GLU A 94 -3.93 15.95 1.16
C GLU A 94 -3.68 14.47 1.37
N PHE A 95 -4.45 13.88 2.28
CA PHE A 95 -4.44 12.45 2.59
C PHE A 95 -5.85 11.88 2.43
N THR A 96 -6.00 10.81 1.65
CA THR A 96 -7.32 10.15 1.49
C THR A 96 -7.74 9.29 2.69
N ARG A 97 -6.79 8.99 3.59
CA ARG A 97 -6.98 8.23 4.83
C ARG A 97 -6.12 8.86 5.95
N PRO A 98 -6.43 8.59 7.24
CA PRO A 98 -5.58 9.01 8.35
C PRO A 98 -4.15 8.47 8.20
N VAL A 99 -3.17 9.28 8.57
CA VAL A 99 -1.75 8.92 8.52
C VAL A 99 -1.04 9.35 9.80
N LYS A 100 0.24 9.00 9.93
CA LYS A 100 1.15 9.59 10.90
C LYS A 100 2.24 10.38 10.19
N ILE A 101 2.55 11.56 10.71
CA ILE A 101 3.67 12.40 10.26
C ILE A 101 4.71 12.38 11.37
N GLU A 102 5.90 11.83 11.12
CA GLU A 102 6.93 11.60 12.16
C GLU A 102 6.35 10.92 13.41
N GLY A 103 5.53 9.89 13.21
CA GLY A 103 4.84 9.18 14.30
C GLY A 103 3.62 9.88 14.91
N GLN A 104 3.34 11.15 14.59
CA GLN A 104 2.19 11.88 15.13
C GLN A 104 0.94 11.73 14.24
N PRO A 105 -0.23 11.37 14.79
CA PRO A 105 -1.42 11.11 13.99
C PRO A 105 -2.02 12.38 13.40
N ILE A 106 -2.51 12.29 12.16
CA ILE A 106 -3.34 13.29 11.49
C ILE A 106 -4.48 12.60 10.74
N SER A 107 -5.67 13.18 10.79
CA SER A 107 -6.85 12.65 10.09
C SER A 107 -6.70 12.75 8.56
N ALA A 108 -7.57 12.02 7.84
CA ALA A 108 -7.75 12.25 6.41
C ALA A 108 -8.25 13.68 6.17
N GLY A 109 -7.85 14.26 5.04
CA GLY A 109 -8.27 15.59 4.64
C GLY A 109 -7.19 16.35 3.90
N LYS A 110 -7.56 17.54 3.44
CA LYS A 110 -6.70 18.50 2.78
C LYS A 110 -6.26 19.57 3.78
N TYR A 111 -4.96 19.81 3.87
CA TYR A 111 -4.36 20.74 4.82
C TYR A 111 -3.56 21.81 4.10
N GLY A 112 -3.64 23.05 4.59
CA GLY A 112 -2.64 24.07 4.28
C GLY A 112 -1.30 23.69 4.93
N PHE A 113 -0.22 23.72 4.16
CA PHE A 113 1.10 23.30 4.61
C PHE A 113 2.02 24.49 4.75
N PHE A 114 2.57 24.66 5.96
CA PHE A 114 3.52 25.71 6.29
C PHE A 114 4.76 25.12 6.94
N ILE A 115 5.86 25.88 6.86
CA ILE A 115 7.11 25.57 7.54
C ILE A 115 7.56 26.82 8.31
N ALA A 116 7.69 26.70 9.63
CA ALA A 116 8.47 27.66 10.40
C ALA A 116 9.94 27.21 10.32
N TYR A 117 10.72 27.87 9.45
CA TYR A 117 12.09 27.48 9.14
C TYR A 117 13.04 27.82 10.28
N GLY A 118 13.92 26.89 10.64
CA GLY A 118 15.11 27.17 11.44
C GLY A 118 16.31 26.42 10.85
N PRO A 119 17.55 26.91 11.08
CA PRO A 119 18.74 26.29 10.51
C PRO A 119 19.00 24.89 11.08
N ASP A 120 18.67 24.65 12.34
CA ASP A 120 18.88 23.36 13.03
C ASP A 120 17.62 22.49 13.06
N GLU A 121 16.45 23.13 13.08
CA GLU A 121 15.14 22.47 13.13
C GLU A 121 14.08 23.28 12.39
N CYS A 122 13.16 22.59 11.74
CA CYS A 122 12.00 23.17 11.06
C CYS A 122 10.73 22.63 11.72
N ILE A 123 9.75 23.50 11.95
CA ILE A 123 8.42 23.07 12.38
C ILE A 123 7.52 22.98 11.16
N LEU A 124 7.11 21.76 10.81
CA LEU A 124 6.08 21.49 9.81
C LEU A 124 4.72 21.74 10.45
N ILE A 125 3.85 22.48 9.75
CA ILE A 125 2.55 22.88 10.26
C ILE A 125 1.49 22.51 9.23
N PHE A 126 0.51 21.72 9.66
CA PHE A 126 -0.64 21.30 8.87
C PHE A 126 -1.86 22.04 9.39
N SER A 127 -2.35 23.03 8.65
CA SER A 127 -3.52 23.84 8.99
C SER A 127 -4.79 23.29 8.34
N ARG A 128 -5.91 23.35 9.05
CA ARG A 128 -7.26 23.01 8.52
C ARG A 128 -7.73 24.01 7.45
N ASN A 129 -7.08 25.17 7.32
CA ASN A 129 -7.38 26.15 6.29
C ASN A 129 -6.47 25.94 5.08
N ALA A 130 -7.01 25.28 4.05
CA ALA A 130 -6.30 24.88 2.85
C ALA A 130 -6.48 25.84 1.66
N ASP A 131 -7.28 26.91 1.79
CA ASP A 131 -7.66 27.76 0.65
C ASP A 131 -7.12 29.20 0.75
N SER A 132 -6.28 29.48 1.77
CA SER A 132 -5.75 30.81 2.01
C SER A 132 -4.67 31.23 1.01
N TRP A 133 -4.66 32.52 0.67
CA TRP A 133 -3.58 33.12 -0.10
C TRP A 133 -2.31 33.22 0.76
N GLY A 134 -1.41 32.25 0.59
CA GLY A 134 -0.18 32.16 1.35
C GLY A 134 -0.42 32.07 2.86
N SER A 135 0.26 32.90 3.66
CA SER A 135 0.22 32.85 5.13
C SER A 135 -0.19 34.17 5.79
N TYR A 136 -0.71 35.13 5.01
CA TYR A 136 -1.11 36.46 5.51
C TYR A 136 -2.26 36.40 6.53
N TYR A 137 -3.10 35.36 6.45
CA TYR A 137 -4.23 35.13 7.35
C TYR A 137 -4.00 33.90 8.24
N TYR A 138 -2.74 33.49 8.41
CA TYR A 138 -2.39 32.34 9.24
C TYR A 138 -2.92 32.50 10.68
N ASN A 139 -3.66 31.50 11.14
CA ASN A 139 -4.22 31.41 12.48
C ASN A 139 -3.76 30.11 13.17
N PRO A 140 -2.94 30.19 14.24
CA PRO A 140 -2.51 29.02 14.99
C PRO A 140 -3.64 28.11 15.50
N ALA A 141 -4.84 28.65 15.74
CA ALA A 141 -5.99 27.86 16.19
C ALA A 141 -6.50 26.90 15.11
N GLU A 142 -6.13 27.10 13.85
CA GLU A 142 -6.49 26.25 12.72
C GLU A 142 -5.52 25.08 12.54
N ASP A 143 -4.39 25.06 13.26
CA ASP A 143 -3.40 23.99 13.16
C ASP A 143 -3.99 22.65 13.61
N ALA A 144 -3.95 21.66 12.71
CA ALA A 144 -4.27 20.27 12.99
C ALA A 144 -3.08 19.52 13.59
N LEU A 145 -1.87 19.87 13.15
CA LEU A 145 -0.64 19.22 13.60
C LEU A 145 0.57 20.15 13.47
N ARG A 146 1.50 20.07 14.43
CA ARG A 146 2.86 20.61 14.34
C ARG A 146 3.86 19.51 14.61
N VAL A 147 4.88 19.40 13.77
CA VAL A 147 5.93 18.38 13.88
C VAL A 147 7.28 19.03 13.65
N THR A 148 8.28 18.69 14.48
CA THR A 148 9.64 19.21 14.31
C THR A 148 10.48 18.21 13.52
N VAL A 149 11.18 18.67 12.50
CA VAL A 149 12.08 17.86 11.67
C VAL A 149 13.41 18.57 11.47
N LYS A 150 14.45 17.81 11.16
CA LYS A 150 15.79 18.35 10.92
C LYS A 150 15.99 18.64 9.43
N PRO A 151 16.32 19.88 9.03
CA PRO A 151 16.73 20.16 7.66
C PRO A 151 18.10 19.54 7.35
N VAL A 152 18.33 19.23 6.08
CA VAL A 152 19.54 18.58 5.58
C VAL A 152 20.15 19.42 4.47
N ALA A 153 21.44 19.71 4.56
CA ALA A 153 22.16 20.40 3.50
C ALA A 153 22.34 19.50 2.28
N LEU A 154 22.17 20.07 1.09
CA LEU A 154 22.41 19.42 -0.20
C LEU A 154 23.78 19.83 -0.75
N THR A 155 24.46 18.90 -1.41
CA THR A 155 25.72 19.17 -2.11
C THR A 155 25.50 20.04 -3.35
N GLU A 156 24.45 19.74 -4.11
CA GLU A 156 24.04 20.46 -5.32
C GLU A 156 22.85 21.37 -5.05
N SER A 157 22.80 22.50 -5.77
CA SER A 157 21.68 23.43 -5.68
C SER A 157 20.50 22.95 -6.53
N VAL A 158 19.29 23.03 -5.97
CA VAL A 158 18.03 22.76 -6.65
C VAL A 158 17.39 24.08 -7.07
N GLU A 159 17.44 24.40 -8.36
CA GLU A 159 16.97 25.69 -8.91
C GLU A 159 15.49 25.96 -8.61
N TRP A 160 14.62 25.00 -8.91
CA TRP A 160 13.18 25.14 -8.70
C TRP A 160 12.75 24.32 -7.49
N LEU A 161 12.06 24.97 -6.54
CA LEU A 161 11.49 24.26 -5.40
C LEU A 161 10.69 23.05 -5.88
N LYS A 162 10.94 21.89 -5.27
CA LYS A 162 10.20 20.67 -5.59
C LYS A 162 9.92 19.87 -4.32
N TYR A 163 8.86 19.08 -4.41
CA TYR A 163 8.57 18.00 -3.48
C TYR A 163 8.79 16.67 -4.21
N GLU A 164 9.35 15.70 -3.49
CA GLU A 164 9.52 14.33 -4.00
C GLU A 164 9.25 13.31 -2.90
N PHE A 165 8.78 12.13 -3.31
CA PHE A 165 8.65 10.96 -2.45
C PHE A 165 9.86 10.04 -2.64
N ASN A 166 10.38 9.49 -1.56
CA ASN A 166 11.52 8.58 -1.55
C ASN A 166 11.45 7.60 -0.35
N ALA A 167 12.46 6.73 -0.22
CA ALA A 167 12.63 5.79 0.88
C ALA A 167 11.37 4.94 1.19
N PHE A 168 10.86 4.27 0.17
CA PHE A 168 9.61 3.50 0.22
C PHE A 168 9.69 2.22 1.05
N ALA A 169 8.64 1.97 1.82
CA ALA A 169 8.26 0.64 2.31
C ALA A 169 6.73 0.44 2.16
N GLU A 170 6.22 -0.75 2.48
CA GLU A 170 4.82 -1.12 2.28
C GLU A 170 3.82 -0.12 2.92
N ASN A 171 4.15 0.44 4.08
CA ASN A 171 3.29 1.33 4.85
C ASN A 171 3.91 2.71 5.15
N LYS A 172 5.00 3.09 4.46
CA LYS A 172 5.68 4.36 4.73
C LYS A 172 6.43 4.90 3.51
N ALA A 173 6.53 6.22 3.44
CA ALA A 173 7.44 6.92 2.53
C ALA A 173 7.96 8.18 3.20
N GLN A 174 9.08 8.70 2.71
CA GLN A 174 9.57 10.01 3.08
C GLN A 174 9.25 11.02 1.99
N VAL A 175 8.70 12.16 2.39
CA VAL A 175 8.53 13.35 1.55
C VAL A 175 9.71 14.27 1.81
N ALA A 176 10.28 14.85 0.76
CA ALA A 176 11.32 15.86 0.90
C ALA A 176 10.96 17.11 0.09
N LEU A 177 10.84 18.25 0.76
CA LEU A 177 10.97 19.55 0.11
C LEU A 177 12.45 19.76 -0.21
N LYS A 178 12.76 20.15 -1.45
CA LYS A 178 14.13 20.52 -1.88
C LYS A 178 14.11 21.85 -2.61
N TRP A 179 14.93 22.79 -2.15
CA TRP A 179 15.12 24.08 -2.82
C TRP A 179 16.46 24.70 -2.44
N GLU A 180 17.17 25.22 -3.45
CA GLU A 180 18.56 25.63 -3.31
C GLU A 180 19.40 24.48 -2.72
N LYS A 181 20.21 24.74 -1.69
CA LYS A 181 21.06 23.73 -1.03
C LYS A 181 20.43 23.16 0.24
N LEU A 182 19.10 23.20 0.37
CA LEU A 182 18.40 22.67 1.55
C LEU A 182 17.36 21.63 1.16
N SER A 183 17.27 20.59 1.98
CA SER A 183 16.18 19.63 1.99
C SER A 183 15.52 19.58 3.35
N ILE A 184 14.19 19.49 3.38
CA ILE A 184 13.42 19.31 4.61
C ILE A 184 12.64 18.00 4.46
N PRO A 185 13.25 16.86 4.86
CA PRO A 185 12.60 15.55 4.78
C PRO A 185 11.67 15.31 5.97
N PHE A 186 10.59 14.59 5.74
CA PHE A 186 9.74 14.03 6.80
C PHE A 186 9.06 12.72 6.36
N THR A 187 8.79 11.84 7.30
CA THR A 187 8.20 10.53 7.08
C THR A 187 6.69 10.55 7.28
N ILE A 188 6.00 9.94 6.32
CA ILE A 188 4.57 9.62 6.37
C ILE A 188 4.44 8.11 6.55
N GLU A 189 3.68 7.70 7.56
CA GLU A 189 3.34 6.30 7.82
C GLU A 189 1.83 6.10 7.73
N THR A 190 1.41 4.98 7.14
CA THR A 190 0.01 4.60 7.01
C THR A 190 -0.28 3.36 7.83
N ASP A 191 -1.55 3.18 8.20
CA ASP A 191 -2.01 1.98 8.89
C ASP A 191 -2.48 0.93 7.88
N TYR A 192 -1.58 0.56 6.96
CA TYR A 192 -1.90 -0.29 5.81
C TYR A 192 -2.64 -1.56 6.20
N VAL A 193 -2.25 -2.21 7.32
CA VAL A 193 -2.90 -3.44 7.77
C VAL A 193 -4.35 -3.18 8.16
N ASN A 194 -4.62 -2.15 8.97
CA ASN A 194 -6.00 -1.86 9.37
C ASN A 194 -6.84 -1.33 8.21
N ASP A 195 -6.26 -0.49 7.35
CA ASP A 195 -6.92 0.01 6.13
C ASP A 195 -7.32 -1.13 5.19
N GLN A 196 -6.44 -2.12 5.00
CA GLN A 196 -6.71 -3.29 4.17
C GLN A 196 -7.80 -4.17 4.77
N LEU A 197 -7.78 -4.39 6.09
CA LEU A 197 -8.83 -5.13 6.80
C LEU A 197 -10.18 -4.42 6.70
N GLU A 198 -10.21 -3.09 6.82
CA GLU A 198 -11.42 -2.29 6.64
C GLU A 198 -11.96 -2.40 5.20
N SER A 199 -11.08 -2.28 4.20
CA SER A 199 -11.44 -2.50 2.78
C SER A 199 -12.04 -3.89 2.58
N PHE A 200 -11.42 -4.95 3.09
CA PHE A 200 -11.98 -6.30 3.01
C PHE A 200 -13.35 -6.41 3.68
N ARG A 201 -13.52 -5.90 4.90
CA ARG A 201 -14.83 -5.91 5.59
C ARG A 201 -15.91 -5.21 4.78
N LYS A 202 -15.57 -4.12 4.09
CA LYS A 202 -16.51 -3.38 3.24
C LYS A 202 -16.83 -4.14 1.96
N GLU A 203 -15.81 -4.62 1.25
CA GLU A 203 -15.96 -5.28 -0.05
C GLU A 203 -16.65 -6.63 0.05
N LEU A 204 -16.40 -7.40 1.11
CA LEU A 204 -17.03 -8.70 1.36
C LEU A 204 -18.52 -8.59 1.73
N ARG A 205 -19.04 -7.37 1.93
CA ARG A 205 -20.49 -7.11 2.11
C ARG A 205 -21.18 -6.69 0.81
N GLN A 206 -20.44 -6.62 -0.29
CA GLN A 206 -20.92 -6.21 -1.61
C GLN A 206 -20.95 -7.42 -2.55
N GLU A 207 -20.98 -7.18 -3.87
CA GLU A 207 -20.99 -8.23 -4.91
C GLU A 207 -19.86 -9.26 -4.72
N LYS A 208 -18.66 -8.79 -4.35
CA LYS A 208 -17.50 -9.66 -4.09
C LYS A 208 -17.74 -10.67 -2.96
N GLY A 209 -18.65 -10.38 -2.04
CA GLY A 209 -19.01 -11.25 -0.92
C GLY A 209 -19.82 -12.49 -1.31
N PHE A 210 -20.33 -12.57 -2.54
CA PHE A 210 -21.10 -13.74 -3.00
C PHE A 210 -20.24 -14.88 -3.56
N THR A 211 -18.91 -14.73 -3.55
CA THR A 211 -17.98 -15.75 -4.04
C THR A 211 -17.01 -16.18 -2.95
N TRP A 212 -16.74 -17.48 -2.86
CA TRP A 212 -15.83 -18.05 -1.85
C TRP A 212 -14.40 -17.52 -1.99
N GLU A 213 -13.97 -17.20 -3.22
CA GLU A 213 -12.63 -16.73 -3.56
C GLU A 213 -12.27 -15.47 -2.78
N SER A 214 -13.20 -14.52 -2.67
CA SER A 214 -12.97 -13.24 -1.99
C SER A 214 -12.76 -13.44 -0.49
N TRP A 215 -13.58 -14.29 0.14
CA TRP A 215 -13.43 -14.64 1.55
C TRP A 215 -12.11 -15.36 1.81
N ASN A 216 -11.78 -16.34 0.96
CA ASN A 216 -10.55 -17.10 1.06
C ASN A 216 -9.30 -16.22 0.84
N MET A 217 -9.37 -15.26 -0.08
CA MET A 217 -8.32 -14.28 -0.33
C MET A 217 -8.06 -13.39 0.89
N ALA A 218 -9.12 -12.84 1.51
CA ALA A 218 -8.99 -12.01 2.71
C ALA A 218 -8.42 -12.80 3.90
N ALA A 219 -8.87 -14.04 4.09
CA ALA A 219 -8.35 -14.95 5.12
C ALA A 219 -6.87 -15.29 4.88
N ASN A 220 -6.50 -15.63 3.64
CA ASN A 220 -5.13 -15.95 3.29
C ASN A 220 -4.19 -14.73 3.38
N TRP A 221 -4.67 -13.53 3.06
CA TRP A 221 -3.89 -12.30 3.24
C TRP A 221 -3.51 -12.08 4.71
N CYS A 222 -4.44 -12.32 5.63
CA CYS A 222 -4.20 -12.25 7.07
C CYS A 222 -3.22 -13.34 7.54
N LEU A 223 -3.38 -14.58 7.04
CA LEU A 223 -2.51 -15.71 7.32
C LEU A 223 -1.06 -15.43 6.93
N GLN A 224 -0.82 -14.91 5.73
CA GLN A 224 0.53 -14.62 5.21
C GLN A 224 1.27 -13.57 6.04
N ARG A 225 0.54 -12.58 6.58
CA ARG A 225 1.08 -11.51 7.43
C ARG A 225 1.06 -11.85 8.91
N ASN A 226 0.45 -12.97 9.29
CA ASN A 226 0.23 -13.38 10.68
C ASN A 226 -0.49 -12.29 11.51
N VAL A 227 -1.49 -11.64 10.91
CA VAL A 227 -2.29 -10.57 11.53
C VAL A 227 -3.76 -10.98 11.62
N ASN A 228 -4.45 -10.51 12.66
CA ASN A 228 -5.90 -10.67 12.83
C ASN A 228 -6.43 -12.10 12.55
N LEU A 229 -5.74 -13.12 13.07
CA LEU A 229 -6.05 -14.52 12.80
C LEU A 229 -7.48 -14.94 13.21
N GLY A 230 -8.08 -14.26 14.19
CA GLY A 230 -9.49 -14.48 14.56
C GLY A 230 -10.46 -14.07 13.45
N GLN A 231 -10.27 -12.88 12.87
CA GLN A 231 -11.06 -12.45 11.69
C GLN A 231 -10.74 -13.32 10.48
N ALA A 232 -9.48 -13.69 10.29
CA ALA A 232 -9.06 -14.60 9.21
C ALA A 232 -9.80 -15.93 9.29
N LEU A 233 -9.92 -16.51 10.49
CA LEU A 233 -10.66 -17.75 10.71
C LEU A 233 -12.14 -17.59 10.38
N ALA A 234 -12.77 -16.50 10.82
CA ALA A 234 -14.16 -16.20 10.50
C ALA A 234 -14.39 -16.04 8.98
N TRP A 235 -13.48 -15.40 8.26
CA TRP A 235 -13.55 -15.33 6.79
C TRP A 235 -13.31 -16.67 6.11
N ALA A 236 -12.40 -17.49 6.65
CA ALA A 236 -12.18 -18.85 6.15
C ALA A 236 -13.39 -19.76 6.43
N ASP A 237 -14.16 -19.51 7.48
CA ASP A 237 -15.44 -20.16 7.75
C ASP A 237 -16.49 -19.78 6.70
N SER A 238 -16.61 -18.48 6.37
CA SER A 238 -17.49 -18.02 5.28
C SER A 238 -17.11 -18.65 3.95
N ALA A 239 -15.80 -18.72 3.62
CA ALA A 239 -15.31 -19.36 2.40
C ALA A 239 -15.69 -20.84 2.30
N ASN A 240 -15.80 -21.55 3.43
CA ASN A 240 -16.19 -22.97 3.53
C ASN A 240 -17.70 -23.20 3.70
N SER A 241 -18.51 -22.14 3.74
CA SER A 241 -19.94 -22.24 4.06
C SER A 241 -20.81 -22.06 2.81
N PRO A 242 -21.50 -23.12 2.35
CA PRO A 242 -22.44 -23.01 1.22
C PRO A 242 -23.53 -21.96 1.43
N THR A 243 -23.88 -21.67 2.70
CA THR A 243 -24.86 -20.64 3.05
C THR A 243 -24.41 -19.23 2.68
N PHE A 244 -23.10 -18.98 2.57
CA PHE A 244 -22.53 -17.66 2.27
C PHE A 244 -21.86 -17.60 0.88
N GLY A 245 -22.25 -18.49 -0.05
CA GLY A 245 -21.61 -18.60 -1.37
C GLY A 245 -20.22 -19.26 -1.32
N GLY A 246 -19.89 -19.87 -0.18
CA GLY A 246 -18.69 -20.65 0.07
C GLY A 246 -18.73 -22.02 -0.61
N ASP A 247 -17.56 -22.63 -0.81
CA ASP A 247 -17.44 -24.00 -1.30
C ASP A 247 -16.49 -24.81 -0.40
N ARG A 248 -16.81 -26.10 -0.25
CA ARG A 248 -16.05 -27.06 0.57
C ARG A 248 -15.04 -27.76 -0.32
N ILE A 249 -14.03 -27.03 -0.76
CA ILE A 249 -12.96 -27.52 -1.64
C ILE A 249 -11.63 -27.52 -0.92
N PHE A 250 -10.60 -28.13 -1.53
CA PHE A 250 -9.28 -28.20 -0.91
C PHE A 250 -8.71 -26.81 -0.56
N ALA A 251 -8.89 -25.82 -1.43
CA ALA A 251 -8.37 -24.46 -1.23
C ALA A 251 -8.91 -23.83 0.06
N THR A 252 -10.22 -23.91 0.32
CA THR A 252 -10.87 -23.30 1.48
C THR A 252 -10.57 -24.06 2.77
N TYR A 253 -10.46 -25.39 2.71
CA TYR A 253 -9.97 -26.17 3.85
C TYR A 253 -8.51 -25.90 4.19
N SER A 254 -7.64 -25.75 3.19
CA SER A 254 -6.21 -25.56 3.40
C SER A 254 -5.87 -24.21 4.05
N VAL A 255 -6.51 -23.12 3.62
CA VAL A 255 -6.35 -21.79 4.25
C VAL A 255 -6.85 -21.82 5.69
N LYS A 256 -8.04 -22.37 5.94
CA LYS A 256 -8.59 -22.47 7.29
C LYS A 256 -7.69 -23.33 8.20
N ALA A 257 -7.18 -24.46 7.71
CA ALA A 257 -6.28 -25.32 8.46
C ALA A 257 -4.96 -24.60 8.80
N ALA A 258 -4.37 -23.87 7.85
CA ALA A 258 -3.16 -23.11 8.08
C ALA A 258 -3.35 -21.97 9.09
N ILE A 259 -4.52 -21.31 9.10
CA ILE A 259 -4.90 -20.34 10.14
C ILE A 259 -4.98 -21.02 11.51
N LEU A 260 -5.67 -22.16 11.60
CA LEU A 260 -5.75 -22.95 12.84
C LEU A 260 -4.37 -23.36 13.36
N GLN A 261 -3.45 -23.77 12.48
CA GLN A 261 -2.06 -24.06 12.85
C GLN A 261 -1.35 -22.85 13.46
N LYS A 262 -1.48 -21.66 12.85
CA LYS A 262 -0.92 -20.40 13.39
C LYS A 262 -1.54 -20.01 14.73
N MET A 263 -2.78 -20.41 14.98
CA MET A 263 -3.47 -20.24 16.26
C MET A 263 -3.15 -21.35 17.29
N GLY A 264 -2.24 -22.28 16.97
CA GLY A 264 -1.85 -23.37 17.88
C GLY A 264 -2.81 -24.57 17.89
N LYS A 265 -3.84 -24.59 17.03
CA LYS A 265 -4.89 -25.61 16.98
C LYS A 265 -4.54 -26.74 16.00
N GLN A 266 -3.49 -27.49 16.32
CA GLN A 266 -2.90 -28.49 15.41
C GLN A 266 -3.86 -29.64 15.06
N GLU A 267 -4.60 -30.16 16.04
CA GLU A 267 -5.54 -31.28 15.82
C GLU A 267 -6.71 -30.87 14.93
N GLU A 268 -7.31 -29.69 15.19
CA GLU A 268 -8.39 -29.15 14.37
C GLU A 268 -7.92 -28.94 12.92
N ALA A 269 -6.71 -28.42 12.73
CA ALA A 269 -6.12 -28.24 11.40
C ALA A 269 -5.93 -29.58 10.68
N ALA A 270 -5.42 -30.60 11.37
CA ALA A 270 -5.19 -31.92 10.79
C ALA A 270 -6.50 -32.59 10.37
N GLN A 271 -7.54 -32.55 11.21
CA GLN A 271 -8.87 -33.06 10.87
C GLN A 271 -9.47 -32.34 9.67
N LEU A 272 -9.24 -31.04 9.54
CA LEU A 272 -9.73 -30.28 8.41
C LEU A 272 -9.03 -30.67 7.11
N MET A 273 -7.72 -30.88 7.15
CA MET A 273 -6.96 -31.35 6.00
C MET A 273 -7.34 -32.76 5.58
N GLN A 274 -7.67 -33.66 6.52
CA GLN A 274 -8.21 -34.99 6.19
C GLN A 274 -9.51 -34.91 5.38
N LYS A 275 -10.35 -33.88 5.62
CA LYS A 275 -11.56 -33.63 4.82
C LYS A 275 -11.24 -33.03 3.45
N GLY A 276 -10.24 -32.17 3.37
CA GLY A 276 -9.85 -31.49 2.13
C GLY A 276 -9.08 -32.39 1.16
N LEU A 277 -8.18 -33.26 1.64
CA LEU A 277 -7.30 -34.07 0.80
C LEU A 277 -8.02 -34.91 -0.29
N PRO A 278 -9.16 -35.56 -0.01
CA PRO A 278 -9.91 -36.28 -1.04
C PRO A 278 -10.46 -35.40 -2.18
N LEU A 279 -10.54 -34.09 -1.96
CA LEU A 279 -11.09 -33.10 -2.91
C LEU A 279 -10.00 -32.36 -3.69
N ALA A 280 -8.73 -32.63 -3.37
CA ALA A 280 -7.59 -31.96 -3.93
C ALA A 280 -7.18 -32.58 -5.28
N SER A 281 -6.71 -31.75 -6.19
CA SER A 281 -5.99 -32.21 -7.37
C SER A 281 -4.64 -32.81 -7.00
N MET A 282 -4.08 -33.64 -7.89
CA MET A 282 -2.73 -34.20 -7.76
C MET A 282 -1.68 -33.12 -7.40
N GLN A 283 -1.78 -31.95 -8.04
CA GLN A 283 -0.82 -30.85 -7.83
C GLN A 283 -0.99 -30.20 -6.46
N GLU A 284 -2.22 -30.00 -6.01
CA GLU A 284 -2.53 -29.45 -4.68
C GLU A 284 -2.02 -30.37 -3.56
N VAL A 285 -2.27 -31.69 -3.67
CA VAL A 285 -1.75 -32.66 -2.71
C VAL A 285 -0.22 -32.65 -2.70
N HIS A 286 0.41 -32.57 -3.88
CA HIS A 286 1.87 -32.47 -3.96
C HIS A 286 2.41 -31.21 -3.29
N ASN A 287 1.79 -30.06 -3.54
CA ASN A 287 2.19 -28.78 -2.96
C ASN A 287 2.02 -28.78 -1.43
N TYR A 288 0.93 -29.38 -0.92
CA TYR A 288 0.73 -29.54 0.51
C TYR A 288 1.79 -30.46 1.15
N GLY A 289 2.11 -31.59 0.52
CA GLY A 289 3.23 -32.44 0.97
C GLY A 289 4.56 -31.68 1.02
N ARG A 290 4.84 -30.82 0.02
CA ARG A 290 6.03 -29.95 -0.01
C ARG A 290 6.04 -28.93 1.13
N GLN A 291 4.90 -28.34 1.44
CA GLN A 291 4.75 -27.41 2.57
C GLN A 291 5.04 -28.13 3.90
N LEU A 292 4.51 -29.34 4.11
CA LEU A 292 4.78 -30.13 5.30
C LEU A 292 6.28 -30.45 5.46
N LEU A 293 6.98 -30.75 4.37
CA LEU A 293 8.45 -30.91 4.40
C LEU A 293 9.16 -29.64 4.87
N GLN A 294 8.78 -28.47 4.38
CA GLN A 294 9.36 -27.19 4.81
C GLN A 294 9.10 -26.90 6.29
N GLN A 295 7.95 -27.35 6.80
CA GLN A 295 7.59 -27.28 8.22
C GLN A 295 8.24 -28.38 9.07
N LYS A 296 9.14 -29.18 8.49
CA LYS A 296 9.82 -30.32 9.13
C LYS A 296 8.87 -31.43 9.62
N GLN A 297 7.64 -31.47 9.09
CA GLN A 297 6.64 -32.50 9.38
C GLN A 297 6.82 -33.70 8.43
N HIS A 298 8.00 -34.33 8.48
CA HIS A 298 8.43 -35.31 7.49
C HIS A 298 7.51 -36.54 7.39
N ALA A 299 7.04 -37.06 8.53
CA ALA A 299 6.15 -38.22 8.56
C ALA A 299 4.79 -37.91 7.90
N ALA A 300 4.18 -36.77 8.25
CA ALA A 300 2.93 -36.32 7.65
C ALA A 300 3.08 -36.08 6.14
N ALA A 301 4.18 -35.46 5.71
CA ALA A 301 4.47 -35.25 4.30
C ALA A 301 4.53 -36.56 3.51
N LEU A 302 5.20 -37.58 4.06
CA LEU A 302 5.29 -38.89 3.42
C LEU A 302 3.91 -39.56 3.26
N GLU A 303 3.04 -39.47 4.26
CA GLU A 303 1.67 -40.00 4.15
C GLU A 303 0.86 -39.27 3.08
N VAL A 304 0.99 -37.95 2.98
CA VAL A 304 0.36 -37.16 1.91
C VAL A 304 0.87 -37.58 0.53
N PHE A 305 2.18 -37.78 0.35
CA PHE A 305 2.73 -38.25 -0.93
C PHE A 305 2.31 -39.68 -1.27
N LYS A 306 2.20 -40.58 -0.28
CA LYS A 306 1.67 -41.93 -0.50
C LYS A 306 0.22 -41.91 -0.99
N GLN A 307 -0.62 -41.08 -0.39
CA GLN A 307 -2.00 -40.90 -0.82
C GLN A 307 -2.06 -40.36 -2.26
N ASN A 308 -1.23 -39.37 -2.58
CA ASN A 308 -1.15 -38.80 -3.92
C ASN A 308 -0.73 -39.85 -4.97
N LEU A 309 0.33 -40.62 -4.68
CA LEU A 309 0.78 -41.71 -5.56
C LEU A 309 -0.31 -42.77 -5.74
N LYS A 310 -1.05 -43.11 -4.67
CA LYS A 310 -2.14 -44.10 -4.75
C LYS A 310 -3.27 -43.62 -5.67
N ALA A 311 -3.63 -42.34 -5.61
CA ALA A 311 -4.66 -41.75 -6.46
C ALA A 311 -4.19 -41.54 -7.91
N HIS A 312 -2.91 -41.21 -8.09
CA HIS A 312 -2.32 -40.89 -9.40
C HIS A 312 -1.00 -41.67 -9.60
N PRO A 313 -1.08 -43.00 -9.80
CA PRO A 313 0.10 -43.84 -9.93
C PRO A 313 0.88 -43.52 -11.20
N GLY A 314 2.21 -43.59 -11.11
CA GLY A 314 3.10 -43.47 -12.26
C GLY A 314 3.20 -42.06 -12.85
N GLN A 315 2.67 -41.03 -12.20
CA GLN A 315 2.84 -39.64 -12.64
C GLN A 315 4.18 -39.08 -12.16
N PHE A 316 4.83 -38.27 -13.00
CA PHE A 316 6.11 -37.62 -12.65
C PHE A 316 6.04 -36.94 -11.28
N THR A 317 5.02 -36.11 -11.07
CA THR A 317 4.81 -35.33 -9.84
C THR A 317 4.66 -36.22 -8.61
N THR A 318 3.94 -37.34 -8.70
CA THR A 318 3.73 -38.23 -7.54
C THR A 318 4.97 -39.04 -7.20
N LEU A 319 5.74 -39.48 -8.20
CA LEU A 319 7.01 -40.17 -8.02
C LEU A 319 8.08 -39.24 -7.41
N VAL A 320 8.19 -38.00 -7.88
CA VAL A 320 9.07 -36.98 -7.28
C VAL A 320 8.64 -36.67 -5.84
N GLY A 321 7.34 -36.58 -5.58
CA GLY A 321 6.79 -36.42 -4.23
C GLY A 321 7.23 -37.54 -3.29
N MET A 322 7.09 -38.79 -3.72
CA MET A 322 7.55 -39.95 -2.95
C MET A 322 9.06 -39.97 -2.72
N CYS A 323 9.86 -39.64 -3.74
CA CYS A 323 11.31 -39.49 -3.59
C CYS A 323 11.67 -38.52 -2.47
N ARG A 324 11.09 -37.31 -2.50
CA ARG A 324 11.27 -36.28 -1.48
C ARG A 324 10.80 -36.75 -0.10
N GLY A 325 9.58 -37.27 0.00
CA GLY A 325 9.02 -37.75 1.26
C GLY A 325 9.87 -38.84 1.92
N LEU A 326 10.29 -39.86 1.16
CA LEU A 326 11.13 -40.95 1.66
C LEU A 326 12.51 -40.46 2.07
N SER A 327 13.11 -39.57 1.26
CA SER A 327 14.42 -39.01 1.57
C SER A 327 14.42 -38.20 2.87
N ALA A 328 13.37 -37.41 3.13
CA ALA A 328 13.21 -36.65 4.38
C ALA A 328 13.05 -37.55 5.62
N ASN A 329 12.55 -38.77 5.43
CA ASN A 329 12.39 -39.76 6.48
C ASN A 329 13.58 -40.75 6.55
N GLY A 330 14.66 -40.50 5.81
CA GLY A 330 15.90 -41.30 5.86
C GLY A 330 15.89 -42.56 5.00
N ASP A 331 14.80 -42.90 4.30
CA ASP A 331 14.75 -44.04 3.38
C ASP A 331 15.31 -43.65 2.00
N LEU A 332 16.62 -43.40 1.98
CA LEU A 332 17.33 -42.95 0.77
C LEU A 332 17.31 -44.02 -0.33
N LYS A 333 17.30 -45.31 0.06
CA LYS A 333 17.28 -46.43 -0.89
C LYS A 333 15.96 -46.48 -1.65
N GLN A 334 14.83 -46.34 -0.97
CA GLN A 334 13.54 -46.32 -1.64
C GLN A 334 13.32 -45.00 -2.37
N ALA A 335 13.80 -43.88 -1.83
CA ALA A 335 13.79 -42.59 -2.53
C ALA A 335 14.49 -42.66 -3.89
N LEU A 336 15.67 -43.30 -3.95
CA LEU A 336 16.44 -43.48 -5.19
C LEU A 336 15.66 -44.25 -6.25
N LYS A 337 14.90 -45.29 -5.86
CA LYS A 337 14.05 -46.04 -6.79
C LYS A 337 12.98 -45.15 -7.41
N PHE A 338 12.30 -44.34 -6.60
CA PHE A 338 11.29 -43.41 -7.09
C PHE A 338 11.88 -42.30 -7.96
N ALA A 339 13.06 -41.78 -7.63
CA ALA A 339 13.77 -40.82 -8.48
C ALA A 339 14.09 -41.40 -9.87
N ARG A 340 14.59 -42.64 -9.92
CA ARG A 340 14.87 -43.35 -11.18
C ARG A 340 13.61 -43.60 -12.01
N GLN A 341 12.48 -43.89 -11.36
CA GLN A 341 11.18 -44.03 -12.04
C GLN A 341 10.65 -42.69 -12.57
N ALA A 342 10.91 -41.59 -11.86
CA ALA A 342 10.48 -40.26 -12.28
C ALA A 342 11.29 -39.71 -13.47
N LEU A 343 12.59 -40.02 -13.55
CA LEU A 343 13.49 -39.47 -14.57
C LEU A 343 13.00 -39.59 -16.02
N PRO A 344 12.56 -40.76 -16.52
CA PRO A 344 12.07 -40.88 -17.89
C PRO A 344 10.74 -40.15 -18.14
N LEU A 345 10.04 -39.74 -17.08
CA LEU A 345 8.75 -39.06 -17.14
C LEU A 345 8.86 -37.54 -16.97
N ALA A 346 10.08 -36.99 -16.91
CA ALA A 346 10.30 -35.57 -16.75
C ALA A 346 9.68 -34.77 -17.92
N PRO A 347 8.83 -33.76 -17.64
CA PRO A 347 8.11 -33.02 -18.68
C PRO A 347 9.00 -32.07 -19.50
N ASP A 348 10.14 -31.67 -18.95
CA ASP A 348 11.07 -30.73 -19.58
C ASP A 348 12.52 -30.94 -19.07
N ALA A 349 13.46 -30.24 -19.70
CA ALA A 349 14.89 -30.34 -19.38
C ALA A 349 15.24 -29.89 -17.95
N VAL A 350 14.52 -28.91 -17.41
CA VAL A 350 14.76 -28.37 -16.06
C VAL A 350 14.39 -29.44 -15.03
N ASN A 351 13.22 -30.04 -15.18
CA ASN A 351 12.75 -31.14 -14.35
C ASN A 351 13.64 -32.37 -14.45
N LYS A 352 14.10 -32.70 -15.67
CA LYS A 352 15.02 -33.82 -15.89
C LYS A 352 16.34 -33.62 -15.14
N THR A 353 16.92 -32.43 -15.26
CA THR A 353 18.16 -32.05 -14.56
C THR A 353 17.98 -32.09 -13.05
N ALA A 354 16.86 -31.60 -12.54
CA ALA A 354 16.55 -31.63 -11.11
C ALA A 354 16.48 -33.07 -10.57
N VAL A 355 15.84 -33.99 -11.30
CA VAL A 355 15.77 -35.40 -10.89
C VAL A 355 17.13 -36.11 -11.00
N GLN A 356 17.95 -35.79 -12.01
CA GLN A 356 19.32 -36.30 -12.10
C GLN A 356 20.14 -35.88 -10.86
N GLY A 357 20.07 -34.62 -10.46
CA GLY A 357 20.73 -34.15 -9.23
C GLY A 357 20.20 -34.83 -7.95
N MET A 358 18.91 -35.17 -7.90
CA MET A 358 18.37 -35.98 -6.79
C MET A 358 18.98 -37.39 -6.77
N ILE A 359 19.10 -38.04 -7.93
CA ILE A 359 19.69 -39.37 -8.06
C ILE A 359 21.15 -39.36 -7.59
N GLU A 360 21.95 -38.41 -8.06
CA GLU A 360 23.37 -38.28 -7.69
C GLU A 360 23.56 -38.11 -6.18
N LYS A 361 22.76 -37.24 -5.55
CA LYS A 361 22.76 -37.09 -4.08
C LYS A 361 22.43 -38.39 -3.37
N LEU A 362 21.35 -39.06 -3.79
CA LEU A 362 20.89 -40.29 -3.16
C LEU A 362 21.89 -41.45 -3.34
N GLU A 363 22.59 -41.52 -4.47
CA GLU A 363 23.69 -42.48 -4.70
C GLU A 363 24.86 -42.26 -3.74
N ARG A 364 25.15 -40.99 -3.40
CA ARG A 364 26.10 -40.61 -2.35
C ARG A 364 25.55 -40.74 -0.93
N LYS A 365 24.33 -41.27 -0.76
CA LYS A 365 23.61 -41.38 0.53
C LYS A 365 23.34 -40.03 1.20
N GLU A 366 23.11 -39.00 0.39
CA GLU A 366 22.71 -37.66 0.82
C GLU A 366 21.20 -37.46 0.62
N ALA A 367 20.55 -36.71 1.52
CA ALA A 367 19.14 -36.36 1.37
C ALA A 367 18.92 -35.30 0.27
N VAL A 368 17.74 -35.30 -0.35
CA VAL A 368 17.41 -34.43 -1.49
C VAL A 368 16.64 -33.17 -1.12
N ASN A 369 16.12 -33.08 0.10
CA ASN A 369 15.24 -32.00 0.55
C ASN A 369 15.99 -30.82 1.14
#